data_AF-A0A969E573-F1
#
_entry.id   AF-A0A969E573-F1
#
_cell.length_a   1.000
_cell.length_b   1.000
_cell.length_c   1.000
_cell.angle_alpha   90.00
_cell.angle_beta   90.00
_cell.angle_gamma   90.00
#
_symmetry.space_group_name_H-M   'P 1'
#
loop_
_entity.id
_entity.type
_entity.pdbx_description
1 polymer ?
#
loop_
_entity_poly.entity_id
_entity_poly.type
_entity_poly.pdbx_seq_one_letter_code
_entity_poly.pdbx_strand_id
1 'polypeptide(L)'
;MTTTTNSPSKFQIHIVILCVRFYQKYLDMLGKADTSKMTADEKMSSDILTYDIKNAIEGLSFDDNLMPLNQFWGKHLDLGQMGSGEGAQPFKTVSDYDNWLKRMSYFPAWCDTAIANMQRGMKKGLFFRGRWL
;
A
#
# COMPACT_ATOMS: atom_id res chain seq x y z
N MET A 1 -20.50 -27.77 -6.90
CA MET A 1 -19.01 -27.84 -6.88
C MET A 1 -18.54 -26.66 -7.71
N THR A 2 -17.93 -25.60 -7.18
CA THR A 2 -16.64 -25.58 -6.49
C THR A 2 -16.57 -24.43 -5.49
N THR A 3 -16.07 -24.72 -4.30
CA THR A 3 -15.68 -23.75 -3.28
C THR A 3 -14.53 -22.89 -3.80
N THR A 4 -14.81 -21.68 -4.26
CA THR A 4 -13.75 -20.70 -4.58
C THR A 4 -13.17 -20.22 -3.26
N THR A 5 -11.97 -20.70 -2.96
CA THR A 5 -11.23 -20.47 -1.73
C THR A 5 -11.03 -18.98 -1.47
N ASN A 6 -11.55 -18.48 -0.34
CA ASN A 6 -11.39 -17.10 0.18
C ASN A 6 -9.95 -16.76 0.63
N SER A 7 -8.94 -17.52 0.20
CA SER A 7 -7.55 -17.35 0.61
C SER A 7 -6.89 -16.21 -0.19
N PRO A 8 -6.08 -15.34 0.46
CA PRO A 8 -5.22 -14.42 -0.28
C PRO A 8 -4.32 -15.19 -1.25
N SER A 9 -4.00 -14.59 -2.39
CA SER A 9 -3.12 -15.23 -3.36
C SER A 9 -1.72 -15.41 -2.74
N LYS A 10 -0.97 -16.42 -3.18
CA LYS A 10 0.42 -16.65 -2.71
C LYS A 10 1.28 -15.38 -2.83
N PHE A 11 1.02 -14.57 -3.86
CA PHE A 11 1.68 -13.29 -4.07
C PHE A 11 1.33 -12.25 -3.00
N GLN A 12 0.05 -12.12 -2.61
CA GLN A 12 -0.40 -11.21 -1.56
C GLN A 12 0.23 -11.57 -0.21
N ILE A 13 0.23 -12.86 0.14
CA ILE A 13 0.86 -13.36 1.37
C ILE A 13 2.36 -13.04 1.36
N HIS A 14 3.03 -13.27 0.22
CA HIS A 14 4.46 -13.00 0.09
C HIS A 14 4.81 -11.51 0.29
N ILE A 15 4.00 -10.60 -0.27
CA ILE A 15 4.19 -9.16 -0.07
C ILE A 15 4.06 -8.79 1.41
N VAL A 16 3.01 -9.27 2.09
CA VAL A 16 2.82 -8.99 3.52
C VAL A 16 4.02 -9.48 4.34
N ILE A 17 4.54 -10.67 4.06
CA ILE A 17 5.74 -11.20 4.72
C ILE A 17 6.95 -10.30 4.47
N LEU A 18 7.15 -9.81 3.25
CA LEU A 18 8.24 -8.89 2.93
C LEU A 18 8.10 -7.56 3.69
N CYS A 19 6.89 -7.01 3.76
CA CYS A 19 6.60 -5.79 4.53
C CYS A 19 6.88 -5.99 6.03
N VAL A 20 6.38 -7.07 6.62
CA VAL A 20 6.65 -7.39 8.04
C VAL A 20 8.14 -7.55 8.30
N ARG A 21 8.87 -8.26 7.42
CA ARG A 21 10.33 -8.40 7.55
C ARG A 21 11.06 -7.08 7.45
N PHE A 22 10.64 -6.20 6.53
CA PHE A 22 11.20 -4.87 6.40
C PHE A 22 11.01 -4.08 7.70
N TYR A 23 9.78 -4.00 8.21
CA TYR A 23 9.47 -3.28 9.44
C TYR A 23 10.18 -3.85 10.67
N GLN A 24 10.19 -5.17 10.82
CA GLN A 24 10.86 -5.83 11.94
C GLN A 24 12.37 -5.52 11.95
N LYS A 25 13.02 -5.49 10.78
CA LYS A 25 14.44 -5.10 10.67
C LYS A 25 14.70 -3.73 11.29
N TYR A 26 13.83 -2.74 11.03
CA TYR A 26 14.02 -1.40 11.58
C TYR A 26 13.67 -1.31 13.07
N LEU A 27 12.65 -2.04 13.55
CA LEU A 27 12.40 -2.16 14.99
C LEU A 27 13.59 -2.77 15.73
N ASP A 28 14.21 -3.81 15.18
CA ASP A 28 15.38 -4.45 15.77
C ASP A 28 16.60 -3.50 15.80
N MET A 29 16.74 -2.64 14.78
CA MET A 29 17.79 -1.61 14.74
C MET A 29 17.54 -0.54 15.81
N LEU A 30 16.29 -0.07 15.96
CA LEU A 30 15.92 0.92 16.97
C LEU A 30 16.09 0.36 18.39
N GLY A 31 15.72 -0.90 18.63
CA GLY A 31 15.91 -1.56 19.92
C GLY A 31 17.38 -1.77 20.33
N LYS A 32 18.31 -1.69 19.37
CA LYS A 32 19.77 -1.76 19.62
C LYS A 32 20.43 -0.38 19.74
N ALA A 33 19.69 0.69 19.48
CA ALA A 33 20.23 2.04 19.56
C ALA A 33 20.49 2.44 21.03
N ASP A 34 21.64 3.07 21.27
CA ASP A 34 22.02 3.55 22.60
C ASP A 34 21.30 4.87 22.89
N THR A 35 20.17 4.78 23.59
CA THR A 35 19.34 5.94 23.93
C THR A 35 19.99 6.89 24.93
N SER A 36 21.10 6.49 25.60
CA SER A 36 21.80 7.37 26.53
C SER A 36 22.54 8.52 25.83
N LYS A 37 22.87 8.34 24.55
CA LYS A 37 23.59 9.32 23.71
C LYS A 37 22.67 10.24 22.92
N MET A 38 21.37 10.00 22.96
CA MET A 38 20.39 10.75 22.20
C MET A 38 19.94 12.01 22.96
N THR A 39 19.83 13.11 22.22
CA THR A 39 19.11 14.32 22.63
C THR A 39 17.62 14.03 22.85
N ALA A 40 16.90 14.98 23.46
CA ALA A 40 15.46 14.85 23.67
C ALA A 40 14.69 14.71 22.34
N ASP A 41 15.09 15.46 21.31
CA ASP A 41 14.43 15.45 20.00
C ASP A 41 14.69 14.14 19.24
N GLU A 42 15.89 13.58 19.35
CA GLU A 42 16.23 12.28 18.76
C GLU A 42 15.46 11.13 19.42
N LYS A 43 15.29 11.19 20.74
CA LYS A 43 14.44 10.23 21.47
C LYS A 43 12.99 10.32 21.01
N MET A 44 12.45 11.54 20.94
CA MET A 44 11.09 11.77 20.47
C MET A 44 10.88 11.24 19.03
N SER A 45 11.84 11.50 18.15
CA SER A 45 11.80 11.01 16.77
C SER A 45 11.88 9.47 16.70
N SER A 46 12.70 8.85 17.54
CA SER A 46 12.80 7.39 17.66
C SER A 46 11.50 6.76 18.18
N ASP A 47 10.85 7.40 19.14
CA ASP A 47 9.57 6.93 19.71
C ASP A 47 8.44 7.02 18.69
N ILE A 48 8.35 8.15 17.95
CA ILE A 48 7.39 8.32 16.85
C ILE A 48 7.60 7.25 15.77
N LEU A 49 8.84 7.04 15.34
CA LEU A 49 9.14 6.02 14.33
C LEU A 49 8.80 4.61 14.83
N THR A 50 9.07 4.32 16.10
CA THR A 50 8.71 3.03 16.71
C THR A 50 7.19 2.82 16.72
N TYR A 51 6.43 3.86 17.07
CA TYR A 51 4.97 3.85 17.04
C TYR A 51 4.44 3.63 15.61
N ASP A 52 4.94 4.37 14.63
CA ASP A 52 4.52 4.27 13.24
C ASP A 52 4.80 2.89 12.65
N ILE A 53 5.97 2.30 12.94
CA ILE A 53 6.29 0.95 12.45
C ILE A 53 5.38 -0.11 13.08
N LYS A 54 5.09 -0.02 14.38
CA LYS A 54 4.18 -0.96 15.06
C LYS A 54 2.78 -0.88 14.47
N ASN A 55 2.27 0.33 14.26
CA ASN A 55 0.98 0.54 13.62
C ASN A 55 0.96 0.06 12.17
N ALA A 56 2.06 0.22 11.43
CA ALA A 56 2.16 -0.31 10.08
C ALA A 56 2.10 -1.85 10.05
N ILE A 57 2.79 -2.53 10.99
CA ILE A 57 2.71 -4.00 11.12
C ILE A 57 1.29 -4.44 11.48
N GLU A 58 0.65 -3.78 12.45
CA GLU A 58 -0.74 -4.07 12.83
C GLU A 58 -1.70 -3.81 11.65
N GLY A 59 -1.47 -2.72 10.91
CA GLY A 59 -2.19 -2.35 9.70
C GLY A 59 -2.22 -3.46 8.64
N LEU A 60 -1.13 -4.21 8.49
CA LEU A 60 -1.03 -5.32 7.54
C LEU A 60 -1.96 -6.51 7.88
N SER A 61 -2.54 -6.55 9.09
CA SER A 61 -3.53 -7.56 9.46
C SER A 61 -4.92 -7.30 8.87
N PHE A 62 -5.20 -6.06 8.44
CA PHE A 62 -6.46 -5.70 7.81
C PHE A 62 -6.47 -6.07 6.33
N ASP A 63 -7.63 -6.51 5.83
CA ASP A 63 -7.88 -6.88 4.43
C ASP A 63 -8.06 -5.62 3.52
N ASP A 64 -7.30 -4.54 3.74
CA ASP A 64 -7.43 -3.27 3.00
C ASP A 64 -7.19 -3.43 1.50
N ASN A 65 -6.42 -4.44 1.11
CA ASN A 65 -6.20 -4.80 -0.29
C ASN A 65 -7.50 -5.23 -1.01
N LEU A 66 -8.55 -5.59 -0.27
CA LEU A 66 -9.88 -5.90 -0.81
C LEU A 66 -10.74 -4.66 -1.05
N MET A 67 -10.33 -3.50 -0.57
CA MET A 67 -10.93 -2.19 -0.83
C MET A 67 -9.92 -1.26 -1.53
N PRO A 68 -9.51 -1.58 -2.77
CA PRO A 68 -8.41 -0.88 -3.45
C PRO A 68 -8.74 0.55 -3.91
N LEU A 69 -9.99 1.00 -3.75
CA LEU A 69 -10.47 2.32 -4.17
C LEU A 69 -10.98 3.12 -2.97
N ASN A 70 -10.54 4.36 -2.88
CA ASN A 70 -11.11 5.38 -2.00
C ASN A 70 -10.95 6.78 -2.64
N GLN A 71 -11.51 7.80 -1.99
CA GLN A 71 -11.54 9.18 -2.49
C GLN A 71 -10.26 9.98 -2.24
N PHE A 72 -9.38 9.52 -1.35
CA PHE A 72 -8.18 10.26 -0.94
C PHE A 72 -6.91 9.74 -1.61
N TRP A 73 -6.79 8.43 -1.76
CA TRP A 73 -5.58 7.74 -2.20
C TRP A 73 -5.92 6.55 -3.10
N GLY A 74 -4.94 6.09 -3.88
CA GLY A 74 -5.03 4.86 -4.67
C GLY A 74 -4.47 5.04 -6.07
N LYS A 75 -4.20 3.92 -6.74
CA LYS A 75 -3.51 3.96 -8.05
C LYS A 75 -4.33 4.63 -9.14
N HIS A 76 -5.66 4.62 -9.03
CA HIS A 76 -6.56 5.36 -9.92
C HIS A 76 -6.39 6.88 -9.81
N LEU A 77 -6.10 7.39 -8.61
CA LEU A 77 -5.81 8.82 -8.39
C LEU A 77 -4.36 9.14 -8.76
N ASP A 78 -3.41 8.30 -8.33
CA ASP A 78 -1.97 8.47 -8.65
C ASP A 78 -1.77 8.57 -10.16
N LEU A 79 -2.45 7.73 -10.94
CA LEU A 79 -2.33 7.73 -12.40
C LEU A 79 -2.88 9.02 -13.02
N GLY A 80 -4.01 9.53 -12.52
CA GLY A 80 -4.56 10.80 -12.99
C GLY A 80 -3.62 11.97 -12.69
N GLN A 81 -3.05 12.00 -11.49
CA GLN A 81 -2.11 13.05 -11.09
C GLN A 81 -0.79 12.98 -11.87
N MET A 82 -0.27 11.78 -12.13
CA MET A 82 0.93 11.62 -12.95
C MET A 82 0.66 11.92 -14.43
N GLY A 83 -0.53 11.58 -14.93
CA GLY A 83 -0.92 11.80 -16.32
C GLY A 83 -1.20 13.25 -16.68
N SER A 84 -1.38 14.15 -15.70
CA SER A 84 -1.55 15.58 -15.98
C SER A 84 -0.26 16.25 -16.46
N GLY A 85 0.89 15.66 -16.17
CA GLY A 85 2.21 16.24 -16.46
C GLY A 85 2.61 17.43 -15.58
N GLU A 86 1.78 17.76 -14.58
CA GLU A 86 2.05 18.79 -13.58
C GLU A 86 2.67 18.21 -12.29
N GLY A 87 2.73 16.88 -12.19
CA GLY A 87 3.24 16.15 -11.04
C GLY A 87 4.68 15.65 -11.22
N ALA A 88 4.98 14.53 -10.55
CA ALA A 88 6.32 13.92 -10.56
C ALA A 88 6.73 13.30 -11.92
N GLN A 89 5.79 13.12 -12.85
CA GLN A 89 6.04 12.55 -14.18
C GLN A 89 6.31 13.69 -15.19
N PRO A 90 7.53 13.83 -15.72
CA PRO A 90 7.81 14.80 -16.76
C PRO A 90 7.21 14.38 -18.12
N PHE A 91 7.04 15.35 -19.02
CA PHE A 91 6.64 15.15 -20.43
C PHE A 91 7.40 16.09 -21.36
N LYS A 92 8.73 16.17 -21.19
CA LYS A 92 9.58 17.12 -21.93
C LYS A 92 10.34 16.46 -23.08
N THR A 93 10.62 15.17 -22.96
CA THR A 93 11.44 14.41 -23.92
C THR A 93 10.69 13.17 -24.39
N VAL A 94 11.07 12.62 -25.55
CA VAL A 94 10.51 11.36 -26.06
C VAL A 94 10.64 10.22 -25.04
N SER A 95 11.79 10.16 -24.34
CA SER A 95 12.02 9.18 -23.26
C SER A 95 10.99 9.29 -22.14
N ASP A 96 10.55 10.51 -21.80
CA ASP A 96 9.52 10.70 -20.77
C ASP A 96 8.18 10.10 -21.20
N TYR A 97 7.80 10.28 -22.48
CA TYR A 97 6.61 9.65 -23.05
C TYR A 97 6.74 8.12 -23.10
N ASP A 98 7.90 7.59 -23.47
CA ASP A 98 8.14 6.15 -23.46
C ASP A 98 8.03 5.55 -22.06
N ASN A 99 8.57 6.25 -21.05
CA ASN A 99 8.47 5.86 -19.65
C ASN A 99 7.02 5.92 -19.15
N TRP A 100 6.27 6.95 -19.57
CA TRP A 100 4.84 7.04 -19.27
C TRP A 100 4.04 5.90 -19.90
N LEU A 101 4.26 5.61 -21.19
CA LEU A 101 3.59 4.51 -21.89
C LEU A 101 3.89 3.16 -21.24
N LYS A 102 5.14 2.92 -20.85
CA LYS A 102 5.53 1.73 -20.08
C LYS A 102 4.81 1.64 -18.74
N ARG A 103 4.55 2.76 -18.06
CA ARG A 103 3.80 2.76 -16.80
C ARG A 103 2.32 2.47 -17.04
N MET A 104 1.73 3.12 -18.05
CA MET A 104 0.34 2.95 -18.44
C MET A 104 0.00 1.52 -18.88
N SER A 105 0.96 0.79 -19.48
CA SER A 105 0.72 -0.59 -19.93
C SER A 105 0.43 -1.57 -18.80
N TYR A 106 0.85 -1.27 -17.55
CA TYR A 106 0.54 -2.11 -16.38
C TYR A 106 -0.81 -1.77 -15.74
N PHE A 107 -1.40 -0.62 -16.07
CA PHE A 107 -2.64 -0.17 -15.43
C PHE A 107 -3.85 -1.09 -15.70
N PRO A 108 -4.07 -1.64 -16.91
CA PRO A 108 -5.16 -2.59 -17.14
C PRO A 108 -5.08 -3.83 -16.22
N ALA A 109 -3.88 -4.41 -16.06
CA ALA A 109 -3.69 -5.56 -15.18
C ALA A 109 -3.95 -5.22 -13.70
N TRP A 110 -3.63 -3.99 -13.30
CA TRP A 110 -3.99 -3.48 -11.99
C TRP A 110 -5.52 -3.33 -11.83
N CYS A 111 -6.22 -2.81 -12.85
CA CYS A 111 -7.69 -2.70 -12.84
C CYS A 111 -8.36 -4.07 -12.68
N ASP A 112 -7.90 -5.09 -13.42
CA ASP A 112 -8.41 -6.46 -13.29
C ASP A 112 -8.21 -7.01 -11.88
N THR A 113 -7.04 -6.75 -11.29
CA THR A 113 -6.73 -7.12 -9.90
C THR A 113 -7.62 -6.38 -8.92
N ALA A 114 -7.88 -5.09 -9.14
CA ALA A 114 -8.73 -4.27 -8.29
C ALA A 114 -10.19 -4.77 -8.33
N ILE A 115 -10.71 -5.09 -9.51
CA ILE A 115 -12.05 -5.67 -9.69
C ILE A 115 -12.14 -7.02 -8.96
N ALA A 116 -11.18 -7.91 -9.16
CA ALA A 116 -11.16 -9.21 -8.50
C ALA A 116 -11.06 -9.08 -6.96
N ASN A 117 -10.30 -8.11 -6.46
CA ASN A 117 -10.20 -7.82 -5.03
C ASN A 117 -11.52 -7.30 -4.46
N MET A 118 -12.18 -6.35 -5.13
CA MET A 118 -13.47 -5.82 -4.71
C MET A 118 -14.55 -6.92 -4.70
N GLN A 119 -14.59 -7.79 -5.70
CA GLN A 119 -15.50 -8.94 -5.73
C GLN A 119 -15.28 -9.88 -4.54
N ARG A 120 -14.02 -10.09 -4.13
CA ARG A 120 -13.69 -10.84 -2.90
C ARG A 120 -14.07 -10.07 -1.64
N GLY A 121 -13.85 -8.76 -1.59
CA GLY A 121 -14.24 -7.88 -0.50
C GLY A 121 -15.75 -7.91 -0.26
N MET A 122 -16.55 -7.80 -1.33
CA MET A 122 -18.02 -7.89 -1.27
C MET A 122 -18.49 -9.21 -0.65
N LYS A 123 -17.87 -10.35 -1.01
CA LYS A 123 -18.19 -11.66 -0.42
C LYS A 123 -17.86 -11.74 1.08
N LYS A 124 -16.89 -10.95 1.56
CA LYS A 124 -16.53 -10.81 2.98
C LYS A 124 -17.31 -9.71 3.71
N GLY A 125 -18.18 -8.97 3.02
CA GLY A 125 -18.86 -7.80 3.60
C GLY A 125 -17.96 -6.56 3.74
N LEU A 126 -16.78 -6.57 3.13
CA LEU A 126 -15.83 -5.46 3.09
C LEU A 126 -16.13 -4.57 1.87
N PHE A 127 -17.11 -3.70 2.04
CA PHE A 127 -17.44 -2.65 1.08
C PHE A 127 -17.98 -1.44 1.85
N PHE A 128 -17.95 -0.26 1.22
CA PHE A 128 -18.59 0.92 1.80
C PHE A 128 -20.08 0.69 1.97
N ARG A 129 -20.50 0.36 3.19
CA ARG A 129 -21.90 0.23 3.55
C ARG A 129 -22.40 1.59 3.99
N GLY A 130 -22.97 2.35 3.06
CA GLY A 130 -23.83 3.47 3.43
C GLY A 130 -24.98 2.92 4.27
N ARG A 131 -25.01 3.22 5.56
CA ARG A 131 -26.16 2.94 6.43
C ARG A 131 -27.23 3.99 6.14
N TRP A 132 -27.82 3.92 4.95
CA TRP A 132 -29.03 4.62 4.53
C TRP A 132 -29.71 3.71 3.50
N LEU A 133 -30.99 3.41 3.73
CA LEU A 133 -31.77 2.24 3.27
C LEU A 133 -31.63 1.03 4.20
#